data_AF-A0A1S4FL36-F1
#
_entry.id   AF-A0A1S4FL36-F1
#
_cell.length_a   1.000
_cell.length_b   1.000
_cell.length_c   1.000
_cell.angle_alpha   90.00
_cell.angle_beta   90.00
_cell.angle_gamma   90.00
#
_symmetry.space_group_name_H-M   'P 1'
#
loop_
_entity.id
_entity.type
_entity.pdbx_description
1 polymer ?
#
loop_
_entity_poly.entity_id
_entity_poly.type
_entity_poly.pdbx_seq_one_letter_code
_entity_poly.pdbx_strand_id
1 'polypeptide(L)'
;MVEPIFDYQFRHILIGDSTVGKSSLLKYFTDGKFAELSDPTVGVDFFAHLIEVKDGTRIKLQLWDTAGQERFRSITKSYYRNSVGVLLVYDITNHASFEHIPLWMMEAKRHIEPHRPVFALVGCKLDLVNNGVQRREVSVEEARSFAEQNGLIFVETSARTGVNVREAFSLVTQEVYNRIQSGEYKVEDGWDGIKKGFPRPSNLDFNLVVAESARSSCC
;
A
#
# COMPACT_ATOMS: atom_id res chain seq x y z
N MET A 1 -2.05 -12.37 31.30
CA MET A 1 -2.35 -12.59 29.87
C MET A 1 -1.31 -11.81 29.09
N VAL A 2 -0.62 -12.44 28.14
CA VAL A 2 0.46 -11.79 27.40
C VAL A 2 -0.14 -11.06 26.20
N GLU A 3 -0.02 -9.74 26.15
CA GLU A 3 -0.50 -8.96 25.01
C GLU A 3 0.37 -9.22 23.78
N PRO A 4 -0.24 -9.50 22.61
CA PRO A 4 0.51 -9.68 21.38
C PRO A 4 1.16 -8.36 20.94
N ILE A 5 2.28 -8.42 20.19
CA ILE A 5 2.96 -7.22 19.66
C ILE A 5 2.03 -6.43 18.71
N PHE A 6 1.14 -7.15 18.04
CA PHE A 6 0.09 -6.64 17.17
C PHE A 6 -1.09 -7.62 17.21
N ASP A 7 -2.30 -7.14 16.97
CA ASP A 7 -3.52 -7.92 17.05
C ASP A 7 -3.81 -8.64 15.72
N TYR A 8 -3.52 -7.95 14.60
CA TYR A 8 -3.68 -8.50 13.25
C TYR A 8 -2.49 -8.19 12.36
N GLN A 9 -2.30 -9.00 11.32
CA GLN A 9 -1.40 -8.71 10.21
C GLN A 9 -2.22 -8.63 8.93
N PHE A 10 -2.08 -7.54 8.18
CA PHE A 10 -2.73 -7.35 6.88
C PHE A 10 -1.70 -7.30 5.77
N ARG A 11 -2.04 -7.89 4.61
CA ARG A 11 -1.23 -7.76 3.39
C ARG A 11 -1.82 -6.72 2.45
N HIS A 12 -1.07 -5.66 2.16
CA HIS A 12 -1.40 -4.70 1.12
C HIS A 12 -0.41 -4.76 -0.04
N ILE A 13 -0.90 -4.45 -1.24
CA ILE A 13 -0.09 -4.37 -2.45
C ILE A 13 -0.25 -2.99 -3.11
N LEU A 14 0.86 -2.45 -3.62
CA LEU A 14 0.86 -1.22 -4.40
C LEU A 14 1.02 -1.56 -5.88
N ILE A 15 0.06 -1.15 -6.71
CA ILE A 15 0.05 -1.39 -8.15
C ILE A 15 -0.26 -0.12 -8.93
N GLY A 16 0.13 -0.09 -10.19
CA GLY A 16 0.07 1.10 -11.03
C GLY A 16 1.29 1.16 -11.95
N ASP A 17 1.29 2.10 -12.89
CA ASP A 17 2.33 2.20 -13.91
C ASP A 17 3.73 2.44 -13.34
N SER A 18 4.75 2.18 -14.16
CA SER A 18 6.12 2.54 -13.81
C SER A 18 6.22 4.05 -13.55
N THR A 19 7.13 4.46 -12.67
CA THR A 19 7.46 5.88 -12.37
C THR A 19 6.37 6.74 -11.73
N VAL A 20 5.17 6.20 -11.43
CA VAL A 20 4.09 6.95 -10.76
C VAL A 20 4.40 7.33 -9.31
N GLY A 21 5.33 6.61 -8.66
CA GLY A 21 5.80 6.92 -7.30
C GLY A 21 5.49 5.88 -6.23
N LYS A 22 5.11 4.64 -6.58
CA LYS A 22 4.80 3.55 -5.63
C LYS A 22 5.90 3.31 -4.59
N SER A 23 7.14 3.12 -5.04
CA SER A 23 8.30 2.88 -4.18
C SER A 23 8.62 4.09 -3.31
N SER A 24 8.50 5.31 -3.84
CA SER A 24 8.70 6.54 -3.09
C SER A 24 7.63 6.72 -2.01
N LEU A 25 6.37 6.41 -2.33
CA LEU A 25 5.25 6.43 -1.39
C LEU A 25 5.49 5.44 -0.24
N LEU A 26 5.92 4.22 -0.58
CA LEU A 26 6.21 3.18 0.40
C LEU A 26 7.41 3.54 1.28
N LYS A 27 8.52 3.98 0.70
CA LYS A 27 9.71 4.44 1.45
C LYS A 27 9.40 5.59 2.39
N TYR A 28 8.61 6.57 1.94
CA TYR A 28 8.21 7.66 2.82
C TYR A 28 7.33 7.16 3.97
N PHE A 29 6.41 6.23 3.70
CA PHE A 29 5.58 5.64 4.74
C PHE A 29 6.40 4.89 5.80
N THR A 30 7.42 4.13 5.40
CA THR A 30 8.23 3.34 6.33
C THR A 30 9.30 4.16 7.05
N ASP A 31 10.00 5.02 6.31
CA ASP A 31 11.23 5.67 6.79
C ASP A 31 11.03 7.15 7.13
N GLY A 32 9.88 7.72 6.75
CA GLY A 32 9.58 9.16 6.87
C GLY A 32 10.46 10.05 5.98
N LYS A 33 11.13 9.47 4.98
CA LYS A 33 12.10 10.17 4.12
C LYS A 33 11.79 9.95 2.66
N PHE A 34 11.93 11.02 1.88
CA PHE A 34 11.91 10.94 0.43
C PHE A 34 13.31 10.64 -0.11
N ALA A 35 13.41 9.73 -1.08
CA ALA A 35 14.64 9.49 -1.82
C ALA A 35 14.56 10.22 -3.18
N GLU A 36 15.46 11.18 -3.41
CA GLU A 36 15.49 11.96 -4.65
C GLU A 36 15.82 11.11 -5.88
N LEU A 37 16.64 10.07 -5.69
CA LEU A 37 16.94 9.07 -6.70
C LEU A 37 16.26 7.76 -6.32
N SER A 38 15.43 7.23 -7.22
CA SER A 38 14.82 5.91 -7.10
C SER A 38 15.05 5.16 -8.39
N ASP A 39 15.84 4.09 -8.32
CA ASP A 39 15.92 3.13 -9.42
C ASP A 39 14.54 2.49 -9.65
N PRO A 40 14.20 2.10 -10.90
CA PRO A 40 12.99 1.36 -11.17
C PRO A 40 12.98 0.03 -10.40
N THR A 41 11.89 -0.28 -9.70
CA THR A 41 11.72 -1.56 -9.03
C THR A 41 11.82 -2.71 -10.03
N VAL A 42 12.69 -3.67 -9.75
CA VAL A 42 12.81 -4.92 -10.51
C VAL A 42 12.13 -6.03 -9.71
N GLY A 43 11.02 -6.55 -10.23
CA GLY A 43 10.23 -7.55 -9.52
C GLY A 43 9.35 -6.94 -8.43
N VAL A 44 9.54 -7.36 -7.18
CA VAL A 44 8.70 -6.95 -6.04
C VAL A 44 9.55 -6.81 -4.77
N ASP A 45 9.38 -5.71 -4.04
CA ASP A 45 9.99 -5.47 -2.74
C ASP A 45 8.98 -5.64 -1.60
N PHE A 46 9.46 -6.04 -0.43
CA PHE A 46 8.66 -6.30 0.77
C PHE A 46 9.06 -5.41 1.94
N PHE A 47 8.07 -4.80 2.58
CA PHE A 47 8.24 -3.99 3.79
C PHE A 47 7.21 -4.37 4.86
N ALA A 48 7.57 -4.18 6.13
CA ALA A 48 6.64 -4.35 7.25
C ALA A 48 6.62 -3.11 8.14
N HIS A 49 5.43 -2.65 8.52
CA HIS A 49 5.25 -1.50 9.40
C HIS A 49 4.11 -1.76 10.39
N LEU A 50 4.26 -1.31 11.64
CA LEU A 50 3.19 -1.38 12.64
C LEU A 50 2.42 -0.05 12.62
N ILE A 51 1.10 -0.15 12.58
CA ILE A 51 0.19 0.99 12.72
C ILE A 51 -0.91 0.67 13.72
N GLU A 52 -1.55 1.71 14.23
CA GLU A 52 -2.67 1.60 15.17
C GLU A 52 -3.94 2.13 14.48
N VAL A 53 -5.02 1.36 14.53
CA VAL A 53 -6.35 1.82 14.08
C VAL A 53 -7.08 2.53 15.22
N LYS A 54 -8.21 3.19 14.93
CA LYS A 54 -8.87 4.17 15.83
C LYS A 54 -9.16 3.70 17.26
N ASP A 55 -9.36 2.40 17.49
CA ASP A 55 -9.68 1.83 18.79
C ASP A 55 -8.46 1.33 19.58
N GLY A 56 -7.25 1.60 19.11
CA GLY A 56 -6.00 1.16 19.73
C GLY A 56 -5.51 -0.19 19.23
N THR A 57 -6.25 -0.86 18.34
CA THR A 57 -5.83 -2.16 17.79
C THR A 57 -4.59 -1.98 16.92
N ARG A 58 -3.56 -2.77 17.18
CA ARG A 58 -2.28 -2.71 16.47
C ARG A 58 -2.28 -3.66 15.28
N ILE A 59 -1.95 -3.14 14.11
CA ILE A 59 -1.91 -3.88 12.86
C ILE A 59 -0.49 -3.91 12.32
N LYS A 60 0.03 -5.10 12.05
CA LYS A 60 1.25 -5.30 11.26
C LYS A 60 0.89 -5.28 9.78
N LEU A 61 1.22 -4.21 9.08
CA LEU A 61 1.11 -4.15 7.63
C LEU A 61 2.28 -4.86 6.97
N GLN A 62 1.98 -5.74 6.04
CA GLN A 62 2.89 -6.30 5.06
C GLN A 62 2.64 -5.61 3.72
N LEU A 63 3.64 -4.91 3.21
CA LEU A 63 3.51 -4.03 2.05
C LEU A 63 4.36 -4.59 0.92
N TRP A 64 3.71 -4.83 -0.21
CA TRP A 64 4.34 -5.35 -1.43
C TRP A 64 4.41 -4.24 -2.47
N ASP A 65 5.61 -3.73 -2.73
CA ASP A 65 5.86 -2.78 -3.82
C ASP A 65 6.13 -3.53 -5.11
N THR A 66 5.32 -3.27 -6.14
CA THR A 66 5.41 -4.00 -7.41
C THR A 66 6.06 -3.17 -8.49
N ALA A 67 6.81 -3.83 -9.37
CA ALA A 67 7.26 -3.20 -10.61
C ALA A 67 6.04 -2.82 -11.48
N GLY A 68 6.00 -1.55 -11.90
CA GLY A 68 4.93 -1.03 -12.76
C GLY A 68 5.17 -1.22 -14.26
N GLN A 69 6.28 -1.86 -14.66
CA GLN A 69 6.55 -2.13 -16.08
C GLN A 69 5.73 -3.33 -16.54
N GLU A 70 5.13 -3.19 -17.71
CA GLU A 70 4.35 -4.20 -18.42
C GLU A 70 5.09 -5.53 -18.57
N ARG A 71 6.41 -5.49 -18.80
CA ARG A 71 7.27 -6.70 -18.90
C ARG A 71 7.33 -7.54 -17.63
N PHE A 72 7.03 -6.95 -16.47
CA PHE A 72 7.02 -7.65 -15.18
C PHE A 72 5.61 -8.00 -14.68
N ARG A 73 4.54 -7.68 -15.43
CA ARG A 73 3.15 -7.99 -15.02
C ARG A 73 2.90 -9.47 -14.75
N SER A 74 3.61 -10.38 -15.42
CA SER A 74 3.52 -11.82 -15.14
C SER A 74 4.07 -12.19 -13.75
N ILE A 75 5.11 -11.48 -13.29
CA ILE A 75 5.71 -11.65 -11.96
C ILE A 75 4.76 -11.11 -10.89
N THR A 76 4.07 -9.99 -11.14
CA THR A 76 3.10 -9.39 -10.21
C THR A 76 1.94 -10.33 -9.87
N LYS A 77 1.60 -11.26 -10.76
CA LYS A 77 0.44 -12.16 -10.60
C LYS A 77 0.46 -12.99 -9.31
N SER A 78 1.63 -13.50 -8.92
CA SER A 78 1.77 -14.32 -7.71
C SER A 78 1.62 -13.50 -6.42
N TYR A 79 1.80 -12.18 -6.48
CA TYR A 79 1.76 -11.28 -5.32
C TYR A 79 0.37 -10.69 -5.06
N TYR A 80 -0.52 -10.71 -6.05
CA TYR A 80 -1.93 -10.37 -5.82
C TYR A 80 -2.55 -11.31 -4.79
N ARG A 81 -2.32 -12.62 -4.94
CA ARG A 81 -2.89 -13.62 -4.05
C ARG A 81 -2.58 -13.26 -2.60
N ASN A 82 -3.57 -13.43 -1.74
CA ASN A 82 -3.50 -13.11 -0.33
C ASN A 82 -3.38 -11.61 0.00
N SER A 83 -3.61 -10.68 -0.94
CA SER A 83 -3.75 -9.26 -0.58
C SER A 83 -5.15 -8.96 -0.08
N VAL A 84 -5.29 -8.17 0.98
CA VAL A 84 -6.58 -7.70 1.51
C VAL A 84 -6.82 -6.22 1.24
N GLY A 85 -5.74 -5.45 1.05
CA GLY A 85 -5.77 -4.04 0.64
C GLY A 85 -4.98 -3.81 -0.64
N VAL A 86 -5.46 -2.93 -1.50
CA VAL A 86 -4.81 -2.57 -2.76
C VAL A 86 -4.75 -1.06 -2.91
N LEU A 87 -3.55 -0.53 -3.12
CA LEU A 87 -3.34 0.87 -3.48
C LEU A 87 -3.10 0.96 -5.00
N LEU A 88 -4.06 1.54 -5.71
CA LEU A 88 -4.03 1.86 -7.13
C LEU A 88 -3.38 3.23 -7.31
N VAL A 89 -2.10 3.26 -7.67
CA VAL A 89 -1.30 4.48 -7.68
C VAL A 89 -1.17 5.02 -9.11
N TYR A 90 -1.47 6.30 -9.29
CA TYR A 90 -1.24 7.05 -10.53
C TYR A 90 -0.54 8.37 -10.25
N ASP A 91 0.01 9.00 -11.29
CA ASP A 91 0.64 10.31 -11.23
C ASP A 91 -0.32 11.39 -11.73
N ILE A 92 -0.64 12.39 -10.89
CA ILE A 92 -1.61 13.43 -11.24
C ILE A 92 -1.15 14.34 -12.39
N THR A 93 0.15 14.30 -12.72
CA THR A 93 0.75 15.03 -13.85
C THR A 93 0.95 14.15 -15.08
N ASN A 94 0.36 12.95 -15.11
CA ASN A 94 0.44 12.03 -16.25
C ASN A 94 -0.91 11.32 -16.43
N HIS A 95 -1.73 11.82 -17.35
CA HIS A 95 -3.06 11.29 -17.61
C HIS A 95 -3.07 9.82 -18.04
N ALA A 96 -2.09 9.37 -18.82
CA ALA A 96 -2.01 7.97 -19.27
C ALA A 96 -1.90 7.00 -18.09
N SER A 97 -1.22 7.39 -17.00
CA SER A 97 -1.13 6.56 -15.80
C SER A 97 -2.48 6.37 -15.10
N PHE A 98 -3.39 7.35 -15.22
CA PHE A 98 -4.75 7.27 -14.71
C PHE A 98 -5.66 6.42 -15.61
N GLU A 99 -5.53 6.56 -16.94
CA GLU A 99 -6.26 5.74 -17.92
C GLU A 99 -6.00 4.23 -17.78
N HIS A 100 -4.83 3.85 -17.25
CA HIS A 100 -4.48 2.45 -16.99
C HIS A 100 -5.01 1.90 -15.66
N ILE A 101 -5.52 2.73 -14.74
CA ILE A 101 -6.06 2.28 -13.45
C ILE A 101 -7.16 1.21 -13.57
N PRO A 102 -8.14 1.32 -14.49
CA PRO A 102 -9.16 0.28 -14.68
C PRO A 102 -8.56 -1.09 -14.99
N LEU A 103 -7.47 -1.14 -15.77
CA LEU A 103 -6.78 -2.38 -16.09
C LEU A 103 -6.10 -2.97 -14.85
N TRP A 104 -5.37 -2.17 -14.09
CA TRP A 104 -4.73 -2.60 -12.84
C TRP A 104 -5.77 -3.11 -11.82
N MET A 105 -6.89 -2.41 -11.69
CA MET A 105 -7.99 -2.82 -10.83
C MET A 105 -8.60 -4.15 -11.28
N MET A 106 -8.80 -4.34 -12.59
CA MET A 106 -9.31 -5.59 -13.15
C MET A 106 -8.38 -6.77 -12.87
N GLU A 107 -7.07 -6.59 -13.05
CA GLU A 107 -6.06 -7.62 -12.77
C GLU A 107 -6.06 -8.01 -11.28
N ALA A 108 -6.10 -7.02 -10.38
CA ALA A 108 -6.20 -7.26 -8.95
C ALA A 108 -7.47 -8.03 -8.58
N LYS A 109 -8.64 -7.60 -9.07
CA LYS A 109 -9.93 -8.28 -8.83
C LYS A 109 -9.96 -9.73 -9.36
N ARG A 110 -9.21 -10.03 -10.42
CA ARG A 110 -9.13 -11.38 -11.01
C ARG A 110 -8.28 -12.33 -10.18
N HIS A 111 -7.25 -11.83 -9.49
CA HIS A 111 -6.24 -12.66 -8.84
C HIS A 111 -6.28 -12.63 -7.31
N ILE A 112 -7.04 -11.70 -6.73
CA ILE A 112 -7.27 -11.64 -5.28
C ILE A 112 -8.50 -12.47 -4.93
N GLU A 113 -8.24 -13.57 -4.23
CA GLU A 113 -9.22 -14.51 -3.69
C GLU A 113 -8.83 -14.83 -2.23
N PRO A 114 -9.77 -15.30 -1.38
CA PRO A 114 -11.19 -15.55 -1.64
C PRO A 114 -12.10 -14.32 -1.47
N HIS A 115 -11.60 -13.25 -0.87
CA HIS A 115 -12.37 -12.05 -0.55
C HIS A 115 -12.09 -10.91 -1.53
N ARG A 116 -13.11 -10.08 -1.79
CA ARG A 116 -12.91 -8.82 -2.52
C ARG A 116 -12.06 -7.89 -1.66
N PRO A 117 -10.93 -7.37 -2.15
CA PRO A 117 -10.07 -6.51 -1.35
C PRO A 117 -10.63 -5.09 -1.22
N VAL A 118 -10.13 -4.36 -0.23
CA VAL A 118 -10.33 -2.91 -0.09
C VAL A 118 -9.40 -2.19 -1.06
N PHE A 119 -9.96 -1.31 -1.90
CA PHE A 119 -9.18 -0.52 -2.85
C PHE A 119 -9.10 0.95 -2.44
N ALA A 120 -7.91 1.53 -2.60
CA ALA A 120 -7.71 2.97 -2.61
C ALA A 120 -7.10 3.42 -3.94
N LEU A 121 -7.70 4.44 -4.55
CA LEU A 121 -7.12 5.22 -5.63
C LEU A 121 -6.22 6.32 -5.03
N VAL A 122 -4.94 6.31 -5.40
CA VAL A 122 -3.92 7.19 -4.85
C VAL A 122 -3.30 8.03 -5.98
N GLY A 123 -3.59 9.32 -5.99
CA GLY A 123 -2.89 10.28 -6.86
C GLY A 123 -1.58 10.70 -6.21
N CYS A 124 -0.45 10.53 -6.88
CA CYS A 124 0.86 10.91 -6.36
C CYS A 124 1.38 12.21 -6.98
N LYS A 125 2.52 12.70 -6.45
CA LYS A 125 3.26 13.88 -6.94
C LYS A 125 2.50 15.21 -6.82
N LEU A 126 1.65 15.32 -5.81
CA LEU A 126 0.91 16.57 -5.51
C LEU A 126 1.81 17.81 -5.36
N ASP A 127 3.05 17.62 -4.90
CA ASP A 127 4.03 18.68 -4.78
C ASP A 127 4.41 19.34 -6.11
N LEU A 128 4.40 18.60 -7.22
CA LEU A 128 4.77 19.15 -8.53
C LEU A 128 3.72 20.14 -9.04
N VAL A 129 2.45 19.87 -8.75
CA VAL A 129 1.34 20.76 -9.08
C VAL A 129 1.29 21.94 -8.12
N ASN A 130 1.39 21.70 -6.80
CA ASN A 130 1.31 22.76 -5.79
C ASN A 130 2.45 23.79 -5.92
N ASN A 131 3.64 23.35 -6.31
CA ASN A 131 4.79 24.23 -6.51
C ASN A 131 4.86 24.83 -7.93
N GLY A 132 3.87 24.53 -8.79
CA GLY A 132 3.81 25.03 -10.17
C GLY A 132 4.89 24.48 -11.11
N VAL A 133 5.55 23.38 -10.73
CA VAL A 133 6.63 22.74 -11.53
C VAL A 133 6.07 21.98 -12.72
N GLN A 134 4.91 21.35 -12.54
CA GLN A 134 4.19 20.62 -13.58
C GLN A 134 2.73 21.01 -13.60
N ARG A 135 2.11 20.90 -14.78
CA ARG A 135 0.67 21.08 -14.93
C ARG A 135 -0.04 19.81 -14.44
N ARG A 136 -1.15 19.99 -13.73
CA ARG A 136 -2.09 18.90 -13.43
C ARG A 136 -2.72 18.40 -14.72
N GLU A 137 -2.67 17.09 -14.96
CA GLU A 137 -3.30 16.45 -16.11
C GLU A 137 -4.59 15.70 -15.74
N VAL A 138 -4.72 15.25 -14.48
CA VAL A 138 -5.93 14.59 -13.97
C VAL A 138 -6.60 15.49 -12.94
N SER A 139 -7.86 15.85 -13.18
CA SER A 139 -8.61 16.70 -12.24
C SER A 139 -8.99 15.93 -10.98
N VAL A 140 -9.14 16.65 -9.86
CA VAL A 140 -9.56 16.03 -8.58
C VAL A 140 -10.98 15.48 -8.72
N GLU A 141 -11.84 16.20 -9.45
CA GLU A 141 -13.24 15.87 -9.70
C GLU A 141 -13.37 14.57 -10.50
N GLU A 142 -12.57 14.41 -11.56
CA GLU A 142 -12.55 13.20 -12.38
C GLU A 142 -12.08 11.98 -11.57
N ALA A 143 -10.94 12.09 -10.88
CA ALA A 143 -10.41 11.01 -10.07
C ALA A 143 -11.35 10.63 -8.92
N ARG A 144 -11.96 11.61 -8.26
CA ARG A 144 -12.98 11.39 -7.21
C ARG A 144 -14.22 10.71 -7.78
N SER A 145 -14.73 11.19 -8.92
CA SER A 145 -15.90 10.59 -9.58
C SER A 145 -15.64 9.12 -9.95
N PHE A 146 -14.45 8.82 -10.48
CA PHE A 146 -14.06 7.44 -10.78
C PHE A 146 -14.00 6.57 -9.52
N ALA A 147 -13.42 7.09 -8.43
CA ALA A 147 -13.33 6.38 -7.16
C ALA A 147 -14.71 6.07 -6.57
N GLU A 148 -15.61 7.06 -6.53
CA GLU A 148 -16.98 6.90 -6.03
C GLU A 148 -17.77 5.86 -6.83
N GLN A 149 -17.71 5.92 -8.17
CA GLN A 149 -18.39 4.96 -9.05
C GLN A 149 -17.92 3.51 -8.86
N ASN A 150 -16.66 3.33 -8.44
CA ASN A 150 -16.05 2.01 -8.27
C ASN A 150 -15.96 1.57 -6.80
N GLY A 151 -16.46 2.38 -5.85
CA GLY A 151 -16.39 2.10 -4.41
C GLY A 151 -14.95 2.09 -3.87
N LEU A 152 -14.09 2.97 -4.38
CA LEU A 152 -12.69 3.11 -3.97
C LEU A 152 -12.55 4.26 -2.97
N ILE A 153 -11.64 4.11 -2.01
CA ILE A 153 -11.14 5.25 -1.23
C ILE A 153 -10.33 6.15 -2.17
N PHE A 154 -10.44 7.48 -2.08
CA PHE A 154 -9.63 8.40 -2.88
C PHE A 154 -8.77 9.30 -2.01
N VAL A 155 -7.50 9.43 -2.37
CA VAL A 155 -6.54 10.31 -1.70
C VAL A 155 -5.48 10.80 -2.69
N GLU A 156 -5.12 12.09 -2.60
CA GLU A 156 -3.95 12.64 -3.27
C GLU A 156 -2.80 12.80 -2.28
N THR A 157 -1.59 12.50 -2.71
CA THR A 157 -0.41 12.34 -1.87
C THR A 157 0.81 13.01 -2.49
N SER A 158 1.78 13.35 -1.64
CA SER A 158 3.13 13.64 -2.08
C SER A 158 4.11 12.88 -1.20
N ALA A 159 4.85 11.95 -1.80
CA ALA A 159 5.97 11.30 -1.13
C ALA A 159 7.12 12.28 -0.85
N ARG A 160 7.18 13.42 -1.55
CA ARG A 160 8.23 14.43 -1.34
C ARG A 160 8.00 15.24 -0.07
N THR A 161 6.77 15.64 0.18
CA THR A 161 6.40 16.47 1.35
C THR A 161 5.78 15.66 2.48
N GLY A 162 5.40 14.40 2.22
CA GLY A 162 4.70 13.55 3.15
C GLY A 162 3.19 13.76 3.23
N VAL A 163 2.64 14.70 2.46
CA VAL A 163 1.21 15.00 2.46
C VAL A 163 0.42 13.73 2.15
N ASN A 164 -0.50 13.41 3.07
CA ASN A 164 -1.44 12.28 3.04
C ASN A 164 -0.81 10.89 2.82
N VAL A 165 0.51 10.74 2.92
CA VAL A 165 1.15 9.43 2.72
C VAL A 165 0.68 8.44 3.78
N ARG A 166 0.78 8.80 5.06
CA ARG A 166 0.30 7.94 6.16
C ARG A 166 -1.21 7.72 6.09
N GLU A 167 -1.95 8.72 5.68
CA GLU A 167 -3.41 8.66 5.54
C GLU A 167 -3.82 7.60 4.50
N ALA A 168 -3.16 7.57 3.34
CA ALA A 168 -3.46 6.60 2.28
C ALA A 168 -3.41 5.13 2.77
N PHE A 169 -2.38 4.77 3.54
CA PHE A 169 -2.26 3.42 4.12
C PHE A 169 -3.24 3.21 5.29
N SER A 170 -3.44 4.24 6.13
CA SER A 170 -4.30 4.15 7.31
C SER A 170 -5.77 3.98 6.94
N LEU A 171 -6.26 4.67 5.91
CA LEU A 171 -7.64 4.55 5.43
C LEU A 171 -7.95 3.13 4.95
N VAL A 172 -7.07 2.54 4.13
CA VAL A 172 -7.23 1.15 3.67
C VAL A 172 -7.20 0.18 4.86
N THR A 173 -6.26 0.35 5.78
CA THR A 173 -6.14 -0.50 6.97
C THR A 173 -7.39 -0.42 7.85
N GLN A 174 -7.86 0.79 8.12
CA GLN A 174 -9.04 1.02 8.93
C GLN A 174 -10.27 0.38 8.29
N GLU A 175 -10.42 0.47 6.98
CA GLU A 175 -11.54 -0.14 6.27
C GLU A 175 -11.47 -1.68 6.29
N VAL A 176 -10.29 -2.27 6.09
CA VAL A 176 -10.10 -3.73 6.27
C VAL A 176 -10.47 -4.14 7.69
N TYR A 177 -10.05 -3.37 8.69
CA TYR A 177 -10.38 -3.64 10.09
C TYR A 177 -11.89 -3.51 10.36
N ASN A 178 -12.56 -2.49 9.82
CA ASN A 178 -14.01 -2.33 9.93
C ASN A 178 -14.76 -3.55 9.39
N ARG A 179 -14.29 -4.12 8.28
CA ARG A 179 -14.88 -5.35 7.69
C ARG A 179 -14.66 -6.59 8.53
N ILE A 180 -13.59 -6.66 9.31
CA ILE A 180 -13.43 -7.70 10.33
C ILE A 180 -14.47 -7.50 11.44
N GLN A 181 -14.63 -6.26 11.92
CA GLN A 181 -15.58 -5.94 13.00
C GLN A 181 -17.05 -6.18 12.60
N SER A 182 -17.40 -5.93 11.34
CA SER A 182 -18.73 -6.23 10.80
C SER A 182 -18.96 -7.73 10.52
N GLY A 183 -17.90 -8.54 10.53
CA GLY A 183 -17.94 -9.96 10.21
C GLY A 183 -17.93 -10.29 8.71
N GLU A 184 -17.79 -9.28 7.84
CA GLU A 184 -17.59 -9.47 6.39
C GLU A 184 -16.27 -10.20 6.10
N TYR A 185 -15.20 -9.82 6.81
CA TYR A 185 -13.92 -10.52 6.76
C TYR A 185 -13.73 -11.40 7.98
N LYS A 186 -13.16 -12.58 7.76
CA LYS A 186 -12.79 -13.53 8.81
C LYS A 186 -11.33 -13.92 8.64
N VAL A 187 -10.71 -14.27 9.75
CA VAL A 187 -9.39 -14.91 9.72
C VAL A 187 -9.62 -16.36 9.32
N GLU A 188 -9.07 -16.74 8.17
CA GLU A 188 -9.23 -18.07 7.57
C GLU A 188 -7.91 -18.81 7.51
N ASP A 189 -7.93 -20.10 7.82
CA ASP A 189 -6.75 -20.96 7.69
C ASP A 189 -6.40 -21.13 6.20
N GLY A 190 -5.17 -20.76 5.84
CA GLY A 190 -4.66 -20.86 4.47
C GLY A 190 -4.77 -19.61 3.60
N TRP A 191 -5.37 -18.52 4.10
CA TRP A 191 -5.36 -17.21 3.43
C TRP A 191 -4.47 -16.22 4.20
N ASP A 192 -3.39 -15.75 3.57
CA ASP A 192 -2.42 -14.87 4.24
C ASP A 192 -2.80 -13.38 4.25
N GLY A 193 -4.00 -13.02 3.74
CA GLY A 193 -4.44 -11.62 3.66
C GLY A 193 -4.71 -11.01 5.01
N ILE A 194 -5.26 -11.80 5.93
CA ILE A 194 -5.50 -11.43 7.32
C ILE A 194 -5.00 -12.55 8.21
N LYS A 195 -4.07 -12.25 9.12
CA LYS A 195 -3.65 -13.18 10.19
C LYS A 195 -3.90 -12.56 11.55
N LYS A 196 -4.17 -13.40 12.55
CA LYS A 196 -4.06 -12.97 13.95
C LYS A 196 -2.59 -12.82 14.33
N GLY A 197 -2.31 -11.90 15.23
CA GLY A 197 -0.99 -11.75 15.81
C GLY A 197 -0.55 -12.93 16.67
N PHE A 198 0.75 -13.01 16.89
CA PHE A 198 1.34 -14.02 17.75
C PHE A 198 1.34 -13.54 19.21
N PRO A 199 0.96 -14.38 20.19
CA PRO A 199 1.21 -14.08 21.60
C PRO A 199 2.73 -14.04 21.85
N ARG A 200 3.23 -13.08 22.64
CA ARG A 200 4.65 -13.06 23.01
C ARG A 200 4.94 -14.28 23.92
N PRO A 201 6.04 -15.03 23.71
CA PRO A 201 6.53 -15.93 24.74
C PRO A 201 7.01 -15.09 25.94
N SER A 202 6.59 -15.45 27.14
CA SER A 202 6.75 -14.66 28.37
C SER A 202 8.19 -14.42 28.85
N ASN A 203 9.22 -14.97 28.18
CA ASN A 203 10.58 -15.07 28.72
C ASN A 203 11.69 -14.50 27.80
N LEU A 204 11.38 -13.66 26.82
CA LEU A 204 12.39 -13.08 25.94
C LEU A 204 12.18 -11.56 25.79
N ASP A 205 13.09 -10.78 26.37
CA ASP A 205 13.24 -9.34 26.13
C ASP A 205 13.74 -9.13 24.69
N PHE A 206 12.82 -9.15 23.72
CA PHE A 206 13.11 -8.65 22.38
C PHE A 206 12.98 -7.14 22.38
N ASN A 207 14.10 -6.44 22.57
CA ASN A 207 14.25 -5.11 22.01
C ASN A 207 14.13 -5.26 20.49
N LEU A 208 12.98 -4.84 19.95
CA LEU A 208 12.77 -4.72 18.50
C LEU A 208 13.74 -3.67 17.98
N VAL A 209 14.91 -4.12 17.55
CA VAL A 209 15.82 -3.29 16.76
C VAL A 209 15.13 -3.09 15.41
N VAL A 210 14.82 -1.85 15.09
CA VAL A 210 14.42 -1.43 13.74
C VAL A 210 15.48 -1.96 12.78
N ALA A 211 15.11 -2.84 11.86
CA ALA A 211 16.05 -3.41 10.91
C ALA A 211 16.61 -2.29 10.03
N GLU A 212 17.88 -1.93 10.23
CA GLU A 212 18.61 -1.10 9.27
C GLU A 212 18.84 -1.89 8.00
N SER A 213 18.67 -1.24 6.85
CA SER A 213 18.91 -1.83 5.55
C SER A 213 20.38 -2.27 5.42
N ALA A 214 20.58 -3.53 5.04
CA ALA A 214 21.92 -4.04 4.76
C ALA A 214 22.53 -3.24 3.61
N ARG A 215 23.55 -2.43 3.91
CA ARG A 215 24.39 -1.81 2.89
C ARG A 215 25.21 -2.91 2.22
N SER A 216 24.89 -3.22 0.96
CA SER A 216 25.76 -4.02 0.10
C SER A 216 27.02 -3.22 -0.24
N SER A 217 28.09 -3.45 0.51
CA SER A 217 29.44 -3.11 0.06
C SER A 217 29.89 -4.22 -0.88
N CYS A 218 29.86 -3.96 -2.19
CA CYS A 218 30.69 -4.72 -3.13
C CYS A 218 32.09 -4.10 -3.10
N CYS A 219 33.08 -4.97 -2.91
CA CYS A 219 34.50 -4.71 -3.10
C CYS A 219 34.83 -4.57 -4.59
#